data_AF-B5W817-F1
#
_entry.id   AF-B5W817-F1
#
_cell.length_a   1.000
_cell.length_b   1.000
_cell.length_c   1.000
_cell.angle_alpha   90.00
_cell.angle_beta   90.00
_cell.angle_gamma   90.00
#
_symmetry.space_group_name_H-M   'P 1'
#
loop_
_entity.id
_entity.type
_entity.pdbx_description
1 polymer ?
#
loop_
_entity_poly.entity_id
_entity_poly.type
_entity_poly.pdbx_seq_one_letter_code
_entity_poly.pdbx_strand_id
1 'polypeptide(L)'
;MGASLLLENNLAELSMSRAYYAMFYVACAFLLRKDLSFSSHSAVISAFGREFAKDNQRFREFHRYLIDAQDLRNRSDYDLDVGIGASEVRVQIQIAESFMDFFENYQEG
;
A
#
# COMPACT_ATOMS: atom_id res chain seq x y z
N MET A 1 2.07 -0.92 -13.61
CA MET A 1 1.77 0.18 -12.66
C MET A 1 2.73 1.34 -12.87
N GLY A 2 2.37 2.60 -12.54
CA GLY A 2 3.29 3.74 -12.65
C GLY A 2 4.56 3.62 -11.80
N ALA A 3 4.51 2.87 -10.69
CA ALA A 3 5.67 2.56 -9.87
C ALA A 3 6.75 1.77 -10.65
N SER A 4 6.37 0.76 -11.44
CA SER A 4 7.31 -0.07 -12.22
C SER A 4 8.13 0.78 -13.20
N LEU A 5 7.48 1.70 -13.91
CA LEU A 5 8.14 2.61 -14.85
C LEU A 5 9.18 3.50 -14.15
N LEU A 6 8.88 4.02 -12.96
CA LEU A 6 9.81 4.86 -12.21
C LEU A 6 11.04 4.06 -11.76
N LEU A 7 10.85 2.81 -11.36
CA LEU A 7 11.95 1.95 -10.95
C LEU A 7 12.89 1.63 -12.11
N GLU A 8 12.33 1.35 -13.30
CA GLU A 8 13.11 1.13 -14.53
C GLU A 8 13.95 2.34 -14.92
N ASN A 9 13.54 3.54 -14.52
CA ASN A 9 14.25 4.80 -14.75
C ASN A 9 15.18 5.19 -13.58
N ASN A 10 15.50 4.26 -12.68
CA ASN A 10 16.34 4.46 -11.48
C ASN A 10 15.79 5.52 -10.50
N LEU A 11 14.48 5.73 -10.48
CA LEU A 11 13.79 6.64 -9.57
C LEU A 11 13.12 5.86 -8.43
N ALA A 12 13.94 5.19 -7.62
CA ALA A 12 13.49 4.25 -6.59
C ALA A 12 12.54 4.88 -5.55
N GLU A 13 12.85 6.07 -5.04
CA GLU A 13 12.02 6.78 -4.06
C GLU A 13 10.63 7.13 -4.61
N LEU A 14 10.60 7.66 -5.83
CA LEU A 14 9.34 7.99 -6.50
C LEU A 14 8.53 6.74 -6.79
N SER A 15 9.20 5.65 -7.19
CA SER A 15 8.57 4.36 -7.41
C SER A 15 7.95 3.81 -6.12
N MET A 16 8.68 3.88 -5.00
CA MET A 16 8.19 3.47 -3.68
C MET A 16 6.96 4.28 -3.27
N SER A 17 7.01 5.60 -3.40
CA SER A 17 5.84 6.46 -3.15
C SER A 17 4.62 6.05 -3.98
N ARG A 18 4.80 5.72 -5.27
CA ARG A 18 3.70 5.26 -6.12
C ARG A 18 3.14 3.90 -5.72
N ALA A 19 3.99 2.96 -5.31
CA ALA A 19 3.54 1.65 -4.82
C ALA A 19 2.71 1.81 -3.53
N TYR A 20 3.17 2.64 -2.59
CA TYR A 20 2.41 2.97 -1.39
C TYR A 20 1.03 3.55 -1.71
N TYR A 21 0.96 4.56 -2.59
CA TYR A 21 -0.32 5.20 -2.90
C TYR A 21 -1.28 4.25 -3.61
N ALA A 22 -0.79 3.32 -4.43
CA ALA A 22 -1.63 2.27 -5.01
C ALA A 22 -2.29 1.42 -3.91
N MET A 23 -1.52 0.92 -2.94
CA MET A 23 -2.04 0.16 -1.80
C MET A 23 -3.01 0.98 -0.95
N PHE A 24 -2.68 2.26 -0.71
CA PHE A 24 -3.51 3.17 0.07
C PHE A 24 -4.88 3.38 -0.57
N TYR A 25 -4.94 3.63 -1.88
CA TYR A 25 -6.21 3.83 -2.57
C TYR A 25 -7.05 2.56 -2.65
N VAL A 26 -6.41 1.38 -2.76
CA VAL A 26 -7.14 0.10 -2.65
C VAL A 26 -7.79 -0.05 -1.27
N ALA A 27 -7.08 0.27 -0.18
CA ALA A 27 -7.67 0.26 1.15
C ALA A 27 -8.81 1.27 1.32
N CYS A 28 -8.68 2.48 0.77
CA CYS A 28 -9.77 3.44 0.70
C CYS A 28 -10.98 2.86 -0.05
N ALA A 29 -10.75 2.21 -1.19
CA ALA A 29 -11.82 1.62 -1.99
C ALA A 29 -12.56 0.51 -1.22
N PHE A 30 -11.86 -0.33 -0.46
CA PHE A 30 -12.49 -1.30 0.44
C PHE A 30 -13.34 -0.62 1.53
N LEU A 31 -12.81 0.40 2.20
CA LEU A 31 -13.56 1.15 3.22
C LEU A 31 -14.81 1.83 2.65
N LEU A 32 -14.72 2.36 1.43
CA LEU A 32 -15.85 2.97 0.73
C LEU A 32 -16.97 1.97 0.43
N ARG A 33 -16.67 0.68 0.18
CA ARG A 33 -17.71 -0.36 0.06
C ARG A 33 -18.53 -0.56 1.35
N LYS A 34 -17.99 -0.14 2.50
CA LYS A 34 -18.68 -0.11 3.80
C LYS A 34 -19.21 1.30 4.18
N ASP A 35 -19.27 2.23 3.22
CA ASP A 35 -19.63 3.65 3.45
C ASP A 35 -18.72 4.38 4.45
N LEU A 36 -17.48 3.92 4.63
CA LEU A 36 -16.49 4.54 5.51
C LEU A 36 -15.48 5.38 4.72
N SER A 37 -15.21 6.60 5.20
CA SER A 37 -14.18 7.48 4.65
C SER A 37 -13.45 8.24 5.77
N PHE A 38 -12.17 8.54 5.54
CA PHE A 38 -11.30 9.18 6.53
C PHE A 38 -10.38 10.20 5.85
N SER A 39 -10.02 11.26 6.58
CA SER A 39 -9.23 12.39 6.05
C SER A 39 -7.72 12.27 6.26
N SER A 40 -7.24 11.25 6.98
CA SER A 40 -5.81 11.04 7.25
C SER A 40 -5.34 9.64 6.91
N HIS A 41 -4.07 9.52 6.50
CA HIS A 41 -3.47 8.23 6.15
C HIS A 41 -3.51 7.23 7.32
N SER A 42 -3.20 7.70 8.53
CA SER A 42 -3.22 6.86 9.74
C SER A 42 -4.63 6.36 10.08
N ALA A 43 -5.66 7.18 9.86
CA ALA A 43 -7.04 6.77 10.09
C ALA A 43 -7.50 5.72 9.08
N VAL A 44 -7.17 5.86 7.80
CA VAL A 44 -7.47 4.85 6.76
C VAL A 44 -6.81 3.51 7.10
N ILE A 45 -5.51 3.51 7.42
CA ILE A 45 -4.78 2.27 7.73
C ILE A 45 -5.39 1.59 8.97
N SER A 46 -5.63 2.36 10.04
CA SER A 46 -6.25 1.84 11.27
C SER A 46 -7.65 1.28 11.03
N ALA A 47 -8.47 1.99 10.25
CA ALA A 47 -9.82 1.55 9.92
C ALA A 47 -9.80 0.30 9.06
N PHE A 48 -8.94 0.23 8.04
CA PHE A 48 -8.79 -0.96 7.21
C PHE A 48 -8.45 -2.20 8.05
N GLY A 49 -7.50 -2.08 8.97
CA GLY A 49 -7.17 -3.13 9.92
C GLY A 49 -8.36 -3.54 10.80
N ARG A 50 -9.09 -2.57 11.34
CA ARG A 50 -10.25 -2.83 12.21
C ARG A 50 -11.39 -3.54 11.47
N GLU A 51 -11.68 -3.13 10.24
CA GLU A 51 -12.87 -3.54 9.48
C GLU A 51 -12.69 -4.84 8.70
N PHE A 52 -11.45 -5.20 8.34
CA PHE A 52 -11.18 -6.33 7.43
C PHE A 52 -10.22 -7.37 7.99
N ALA A 53 -9.29 -6.99 8.87
CA ALA A 53 -8.19 -7.88 9.29
C ALA A 53 -8.60 -8.94 10.34
N LYS A 54 -9.79 -8.84 10.94
CA LYS A 54 -10.25 -9.84 11.92
C LYS A 54 -10.59 -11.17 11.26
N ASP A 55 -11.29 -11.13 10.13
CA ASP A 55 -11.99 -12.30 9.59
C ASP A 55 -11.29 -12.92 8.38
N ASN A 56 -10.22 -12.30 7.88
CA ASN A 56 -9.52 -12.77 6.69
C ASN A 56 -8.00 -12.61 6.82
N GLN A 57 -7.27 -13.71 6.60
CA GLN A 57 -5.81 -13.70 6.67
C GLN A 57 -5.17 -12.79 5.61
N ARG A 58 -5.72 -12.75 4.40
CA ARG A 58 -5.18 -11.92 3.33
C ARG A 58 -5.33 -10.44 3.63
N PHE A 59 -6.45 -10.02 4.22
CA PHE A 59 -6.60 -8.65 4.72
C PHE A 59 -5.61 -8.31 5.84
N ARG A 60 -5.26 -9.26 6.75
CA ARG A 60 -4.19 -9.05 7.75
C ARG A 60 -2.84 -8.79 7.11
N GLU A 61 -2.49 -9.58 6.10
CA GLU A 61 -1.23 -9.42 5.37
C GLU A 61 -1.15 -8.04 4.70
N PHE A 62 -2.20 -7.65 3.95
CA PHE A 62 -2.24 -6.33 3.34
C PHE A 62 -2.22 -5.18 4.35
N HIS A 63 -2.88 -5.32 5.50
CA HIS A 63 -2.81 -4.32 6.56
C HIS A 63 -1.40 -4.17 7.11
N ARG A 64 -0.67 -5.27 7.34
CA ARG A 64 0.73 -5.24 7.74
C ARG A 64 1.59 -4.54 6.69
N TYR A 65 1.45 -4.93 5.42
CA TYR A 65 2.22 -4.31 4.35
C TYR A 65 1.92 -2.82 4.17
N LEU A 66 0.68 -2.38 4.40
CA LEU A 66 0.31 -0.96 4.38
C LEU A 66 1.05 -0.15 5.45
N ILE A 67 1.18 -0.70 6.66
CA ILE A 67 1.95 -0.07 7.75
C ILE A 67 3.42 0.03 7.36
N ASP A 68 3.99 -1.08 6.88
CA ASP A 68 5.41 -1.15 6.51
C ASP A 68 5.72 -0.20 5.33
N ALA A 69 4.84 -0.14 4.32
CA ALA A 69 4.96 0.76 3.18
C ALA A 69 4.81 2.24 3.60
N GLN A 70 3.94 2.56 4.55
CA GLN A 70 3.80 3.91 5.09
C GLN A 70 5.10 4.37 5.77
N ASP A 71 5.68 3.50 6.60
CA ASP A 71 6.93 3.77 7.28
C ASP A 71 8.10 3.94 6.29
N LEU A 72 8.19 3.05 5.31
CA LEU A 72 9.21 3.11 4.27
C LEU A 72 9.09 4.40 3.42
N ARG A 73 7.87 4.82 3.10
CA ARG A 73 7.63 6.12 2.44
C ARG A 73 8.11 7.28 3.30
N ASN A 74 7.76 7.28 4.59
CA ASN A 74 8.19 8.34 5.51
C ASN A 74 9.72 8.40 5.60
N ARG A 75 10.42 7.26 5.55
CA ARG A 75 11.88 7.25 5.50
C ARG A 75 12.43 7.76 4.16
N SER A 76 11.78 7.43 3.04
CA SER A 76 12.17 7.93 1.71
C SER A 76 12.08 9.46 1.61
N ASP A 77 11.01 10.04 2.17
CA ASP A 77 10.71 11.47 2.04
C ASP A 77 11.59 12.35 2.97
N TYR A 78 12.27 11.78 3.98
CA TYR A 78 12.95 12.55 5.04
C TYR A 78 14.40 12.12 5.35
N ASP A 79 14.83 10.91 4.97
CA ASP A 79 16.14 10.37 5.32
C ASP A 79 17.03 10.24 4.07
N LEU A 80 17.84 11.26 3.80
CA LEU A 80 18.74 11.36 2.64
C LEU A 80 19.82 10.25 2.59
N ASP A 81 19.96 9.45 3.65
CA ASP A 81 21.01 8.44 3.83
C ASP A 81 20.49 6.99 3.73
N VAL A 82 19.17 6.79 3.68
CA VAL A 82 18.55 5.45 3.56
C VAL A 82 18.23 5.18 2.10
N GLY A 83 19.27 4.85 1.32
CA GLY A 83 19.09 4.45 -0.08
C GLY A 83 18.21 3.20 -0.18
N ILE A 84 16.92 3.39 -0.47
CA ILE A 84 15.99 2.27 -0.68
C ILE A 84 16.45 1.48 -1.89
N GLY A 85 16.71 0.19 -1.67
CA GLY A 85 17.19 -0.69 -2.71
C GLY A 85 16.11 -0.97 -3.75
N ALA A 86 16.51 -1.09 -5.02
CA ALA A 86 15.59 -1.49 -6.10
C ALA A 86 14.86 -2.83 -5.79
N SER A 87 15.47 -3.73 -5.01
CA SER A 87 14.85 -4.96 -4.54
C SER A 87 13.67 -4.70 -3.59
N GLU A 88 13.81 -3.76 -2.65
CA GLU A 88 12.74 -3.41 -1.70
C GLU A 88 11.58 -2.77 -2.44
N VAL A 89 11.86 -1.87 -3.39
CA VAL A 89 10.83 -1.26 -4.23
C VAL A 89 10.08 -2.32 -5.04
N ARG A 90 10.77 -3.31 -5.63
CA ARG A 90 10.11 -4.40 -6.36
C ARG A 90 9.14 -5.20 -5.49
N VAL A 91 9.52 -5.47 -4.23
CA VAL A 91 8.63 -6.15 -3.29
C VAL A 91 7.36 -5.32 -3.05
N GLN A 92 7.49 -4.00 -2.84
CA GLN A 92 6.33 -3.13 -2.64
C GLN A 92 5.44 -3.04 -3.89
N ILE A 93 6.02 -3.02 -5.09
CA ILE A 93 5.27 -3.08 -6.35
C ILE A 93 4.47 -4.38 -6.42
N GLN A 94 5.09 -5.53 -6.16
CA GLN A 94 4.43 -6.84 -6.23
C GLN A 94 3.28 -6.95 -5.21
N ILE A 95 3.46 -6.42 -4.01
CA ILE A 95 2.41 -6.37 -3.00
C ILE A 95 1.25 -5.48 -3.47
N ALA A 96 1.55 -4.30 -4.01
CA ALA A 96 0.55 -3.39 -4.54
C ALA A 96 -0.25 -4.01 -5.70
N GLU A 97 0.42 -4.71 -6.63
CA GLU A 97 -0.23 -5.48 -7.70
C GLU A 97 -1.14 -6.55 -7.11
N SER A 98 -0.64 -7.37 -6.18
CA SER A 98 -1.44 -8.40 -5.54
C SER A 98 -2.65 -7.84 -4.79
N PHE A 99 -2.55 -6.64 -4.21
CA PHE A 99 -3.65 -6.01 -3.49
C PHE A 99 -4.73 -5.47 -4.44
N MET A 100 -4.32 -4.87 -5.57
CA MET A 100 -5.25 -4.47 -6.64
C MET A 100 -5.98 -5.69 -7.21
N ASP A 101 -5.25 -6.73 -7.57
CA ASP A 101 -5.83 -7.98 -8.09
C ASP A 101 -6.82 -8.57 -7.09
N PHE A 102 -6.47 -8.56 -5.80
CA PHE A 102 -7.36 -9.01 -4.75
C PHE A 102 -8.64 -8.18 -4.69
N PHE A 103 -8.56 -6.85 -4.78
CA PHE A 103 -9.74 -5.97 -4.79
C PHE A 103 -10.65 -6.19 -6.00
N GLU A 104 -10.07 -6.37 -7.20
CA GLU A 104 -10.81 -6.61 -8.44
C GLU A 104 -11.58 -7.93 -8.41
N ASN A 105 -10.98 -8.97 -7.81
CA ASN A 105 -11.59 -10.30 -7.71
C ASN A 105 -12.41 -10.50 -6.43
N TYR A 106 -12.39 -9.55 -5.50
CA TYR A 106 -13.12 -9.65 -4.23
C TYR A 106 -14.62 -9.52 -4.46
N GLN A 107 -15.33 -10.64 -4.28
CA GLN A 107 -16.78 -10.68 -4.19
C GLN A 107 -17.19 -10.52 -2.72
N GLU A 108 -18.15 -9.64 -2.45
CA GLU A 108 -18.78 -9.56 -1.14
C GLU A 108 -19.60 -10.83 -0.91
N GLY A 109 -19.36 -11.49 0.22
CA GLY A 109 -20.12 -12.66 0.66
C GLY A 109 -21.42 -12.25 1.35
#